data_AF-W7YVH7-F1
#
_entry.id   AF-W7YVH7-F1
#
_cell.length_a   1.000
_cell.length_b   1.000
_cell.length_c   1.000
_cell.angle_alpha   90.00
_cell.angle_beta   90.00
_cell.angle_gamma   90.00
#
_symmetry.space_group_name_H-M   'P 1'
#
loop_
_entity.id
_entity.type
_entity.pdbx_description
1 polymer ?
#
loop_
_entity_poly.entity_id
_entity_poly.type
_entity_poly.pdbx_seq_one_letter_code
_entity_poly.pdbx_strand_id
1 'polypeptide(L)'
;MSLKGSKGEEHMHMGQNPIDQPGCINQMPAVHSQIYPIAGIPQPTEYVTHLDPVFVQHLSRHQGQRIGIMTSVGRVEGINAGVAVDHIQINLEDRSLHIRISEIVYFEGPLASYR
;
A
#
# COMPACT_ATOMS: atom_id res chain seq x y z
N MET A 1 34.42 -17.12 42.30
CA MET A 1 34.02 -17.56 40.96
C MET A 1 32.83 -18.49 41.10
N SER A 2 31.64 -18.06 40.70
CA SER A 2 30.50 -18.97 40.50
C SER A 2 29.72 -18.44 39.31
N LEU A 3 29.41 -19.36 38.40
CA LEU A 3 28.96 -19.11 37.03
C LEU A 3 27.51 -18.62 36.97
N LYS A 4 27.24 -17.80 35.94
CA LYS A 4 25.94 -17.30 35.51
C LYS A 4 24.89 -18.41 35.40
N GLY A 5 23.67 -18.10 35.83
CA GLY A 5 22.43 -18.70 35.30
C GLY A 5 21.54 -17.58 34.79
N SER A 6 21.66 -17.25 33.50
CA SER A 6 20.75 -16.34 32.81
C SER A 6 19.39 -17.02 32.73
N LYS A 7 18.35 -16.46 33.37
CA LYS A 7 16.97 -16.86 33.07
C LYS A 7 16.68 -16.48 31.62
N GLY A 8 16.31 -17.48 30.82
CA GLY A 8 15.93 -17.30 29.43
C GLY A 8 14.71 -16.39 29.31
N GLU A 9 14.71 -15.56 28.28
CA GLU A 9 13.54 -14.81 27.84
C GLU A 9 12.46 -15.83 27.43
N GLU A 10 11.34 -15.85 28.17
CA GLU A 10 10.13 -16.53 27.71
C GLU A 10 9.64 -15.79 26.47
N HIS A 11 9.90 -16.37 25.30
CA HIS A 11 9.21 -15.99 24.07
C HIS A 11 7.72 -16.31 24.26
N MET A 12 6.94 -15.31 24.67
CA MET A 12 5.49 -15.38 24.62
C MET A 12 5.10 -15.64 23.16
N HIS A 13 4.68 -16.86 22.85
CA HIS A 13 3.98 -17.14 21.61
C HIS A 13 2.67 -16.35 21.64
N MET A 14 2.67 -15.16 21.03
CA MET A 14 1.44 -14.46 20.70
C MET A 14 0.65 -15.38 19.76
N GLY A 15 -0.42 -15.99 20.27
CA GLY A 15 -1.30 -16.82 19.47
C GLY A 15 -1.77 -16.02 18.26
N GLN A 16 -1.62 -16.58 17.06
CA GLN A 16 -2.11 -15.93 15.85
C GLN A 16 -3.63 -15.83 15.92
N ASN A 17 -4.17 -14.64 15.66
CA ASN A 17 -5.61 -14.45 15.52
C ASN A 17 -6.12 -15.36 14.38
N PRO A 18 -7.21 -16.12 14.59
CA PRO A 18 -7.76 -16.97 13.55
C PRO A 18 -8.13 -16.17 12.30
N ILE A 19 -7.98 -16.79 11.13
CA ILE A 19 -8.48 -16.24 9.86
C ILE A 19 -9.86 -16.80 9.59
N ASP A 20 -10.80 -15.93 9.26
CA ASP A 20 -12.10 -16.32 8.75
C ASP A 20 -11.98 -16.80 7.30
N GLN A 21 -12.27 -18.07 7.04
CA GLN A 21 -12.26 -18.64 5.69
C GLN A 21 -13.58 -19.35 5.37
N PRO A 22 -14.01 -19.36 4.10
CA PRO A 22 -15.16 -20.12 3.66
C PRO A 22 -14.90 -21.63 3.72
N GLY A 23 -15.93 -22.39 4.09
CA GLY A 23 -15.91 -23.85 3.97
C GLY A 23 -15.72 -24.33 2.54
N CYS A 24 -14.74 -25.22 2.33
CA CYS A 24 -14.49 -25.82 1.03
C CYS A 24 -15.22 -27.16 0.88
N ILE A 25 -15.86 -27.39 -0.27
CA ILE A 25 -16.36 -28.71 -0.70
C ILE A 25 -15.52 -29.11 -1.91
N ASN A 26 -14.89 -30.29 -1.89
CA ASN A 26 -14.00 -30.76 -2.96
C ASN A 26 -12.90 -29.73 -3.33
N GLN A 27 -12.25 -29.12 -2.32
CA GLN A 27 -11.20 -28.10 -2.50
C GLN A 27 -11.64 -26.80 -3.19
N MET A 28 -12.95 -26.57 -3.35
CA MET A 28 -13.48 -25.32 -3.90
C MET A 28 -14.36 -24.61 -2.86
N PRO A 29 -14.28 -23.26 -2.75
CA PRO A 29 -15.24 -22.50 -1.96
C PRO A 29 -16.64 -22.70 -2.55
N ALA A 30 -17.57 -23.26 -1.77
CA ALA A 30 -18.94 -23.42 -2.23
C ALA A 30 -19.67 -22.07 -2.17
N VAL A 31 -20.49 -21.77 -3.19
CA VAL A 31 -21.41 -20.64 -3.14
C VAL A 31 -22.34 -20.88 -1.96
N HIS A 32 -22.30 -20.01 -0.93
CA HIS A 32 -22.99 -20.13 0.37
C HIS A 32 -22.36 -21.03 1.46
N SER A 33 -21.05 -21.33 1.39
CA SER A 33 -20.36 -21.99 2.51
C SER A 33 -20.35 -21.15 3.78
N GLN A 34 -20.54 -21.80 4.95
CA GLN A 34 -20.30 -21.16 6.24
C GLN A 34 -18.85 -20.67 6.36
N ILE A 35 -18.67 -19.48 6.95
CA ILE A 35 -17.36 -18.93 7.28
C ILE A 35 -17.02 -19.40 8.70
N TYR A 36 -15.84 -19.97 8.89
CA TYR A 36 -15.36 -20.37 10.20
C TYR A 36 -13.91 -19.90 10.45
N PRO A 37 -13.58 -19.56 11.70
CA PRO A 37 -12.23 -19.16 12.07
C PRO A 37 -11.29 -20.38 12.04
N ILE A 38 -10.19 -20.28 11.30
CA ILE A 38 -9.14 -21.30 11.27
C ILE A 38 -7.92 -20.75 12.03
N ALA A 39 -7.58 -21.39 13.14
CA ALA A 39 -6.38 -21.09 13.90
C ALA A 39 -5.13 -21.69 13.22
N GLY A 40 -3.99 -21.00 13.32
CA GLY A 40 -2.71 -21.51 12.84
C GLY A 40 -2.47 -21.46 11.34
N ILE A 41 -3.30 -20.72 10.57
CA ILE A 41 -2.94 -20.35 9.20
C ILE A 41 -1.90 -19.22 9.28
N PRO A 42 -0.69 -19.40 8.73
CA PRO A 42 0.29 -18.33 8.67
C PRO A 42 -0.25 -17.15 7.89
N GLN A 43 -0.42 -16.02 8.56
CA GLN A 43 -0.66 -14.75 7.90
C GLN A 43 0.63 -14.28 7.24
N PRO A 44 0.58 -13.64 6.06
CA PRO A 44 1.70 -12.88 5.56
C PRO A 44 2.11 -11.87 6.64
N THR A 45 3.32 -12.02 7.18
CA THR A 45 3.89 -11.04 8.13
C THR A 45 4.41 -9.81 7.40
N GLU A 46 4.53 -9.89 6.07
CA GLU A 46 5.07 -8.84 5.22
C GLU A 46 4.22 -8.66 3.98
N TYR A 47 4.03 -7.39 3.60
CA TYR A 47 3.45 -6.99 2.34
C TYR A 47 4.55 -6.30 1.53
N VAL A 48 4.93 -6.90 0.41
CA VAL A 48 5.97 -6.35 -0.47
C VAL A 48 5.31 -5.62 -1.63
N THR A 49 5.77 -4.41 -1.91
CA THR A 49 5.36 -3.65 -3.09
C THR A 49 6.58 -3.11 -3.83
N HIS A 50 6.48 -3.02 -5.15
CA HIS A 50 7.51 -2.43 -6.00
C HIS A 50 7.29 -0.92 -6.03
N LEU A 51 8.33 -0.16 -5.69
CA LEU A 51 8.28 1.29 -5.64
C LEU A 51 9.25 1.88 -6.65
N ASP A 52 8.83 3.00 -7.22
CA ASP A 52 9.68 3.90 -8.01
C ASP A 52 10.06 5.12 -7.16
N PRO A 53 10.98 4.99 -6.19
CA PRO A 53 11.17 5.98 -5.13
C PRO A 53 11.57 7.36 -5.68
N VAL A 54 12.35 7.41 -6.75
CA VAL A 54 12.75 8.67 -7.39
C VAL A 54 11.57 9.33 -8.10
N PHE A 55 10.70 8.53 -8.74
CA PHE A 55 9.49 9.04 -9.39
C PHE A 55 8.54 9.65 -8.36
N VAL A 56 8.27 8.91 -7.27
CA VAL A 56 7.45 9.39 -6.15
C VAL A 56 8.06 10.64 -5.52
N GLN A 57 9.36 10.65 -5.27
CA GLN A 57 10.06 11.82 -4.74
C GLN A 57 9.91 13.05 -5.64
N HIS A 58 10.07 12.88 -6.96
CA HIS A 58 9.93 13.99 -7.90
C HIS A 58 8.49 14.50 -7.95
N LEU A 59 7.52 13.60 -7.93
CA LEU A 59 6.10 13.94 -7.91
C LEU A 59 5.72 14.71 -6.62
N SER A 60 6.24 14.29 -5.46
CA SER A 60 6.02 14.96 -4.18
C SER A 60 6.54 16.41 -4.14
N ARG A 61 7.58 16.74 -4.91
CA ARG A 61 8.08 18.13 -5.00
C ARG A 61 7.08 19.09 -5.63
N HIS A 62 6.11 18.58 -6.38
CA HIS A 62 5.05 19.37 -6.99
C HIS A 62 3.77 19.43 -6.13
N GLN A 63 3.82 18.98 -4.88
CA GLN A 63 2.65 19.08 -3.99
C GLN A 63 2.25 20.55 -3.79
N GLY A 64 0.94 20.79 -3.82
CA GLY A 64 0.32 22.12 -3.81
C GLY A 64 0.33 22.84 -5.16
N GLN A 65 1.01 22.30 -6.18
CA GLN A 65 1.12 22.92 -7.50
C GLN A 65 0.08 22.34 -8.46
N ARG A 66 -0.30 23.15 -9.46
CA ARG A 66 -1.04 22.64 -10.62
C ARG A 66 -0.08 21.86 -11.50
N ILE A 67 -0.43 20.62 -11.79
CA ILE A 67 0.35 19.70 -12.64
C ILE A 67 -0.54 19.03 -13.68
N GLY A 68 0.10 18.54 -14.75
CA GLY A 68 -0.50 17.64 -15.71
C GLY A 68 0.03 16.22 -15.51
N ILE A 69 -0.87 15.24 -15.46
CA ILE A 69 -0.54 13.82 -15.37
C ILE A 69 -1.04 13.12 -16.62
N MET A 70 -0.15 12.42 -17.32
CA MET A 70 -0.55 11.49 -18.38
C MET A 70 -0.67 10.10 -17.79
N THR A 71 -1.89 9.57 -17.76
CA THR A 71 -2.16 8.19 -17.38
C THR A 71 -2.21 7.28 -18.60
N SER A 72 -2.21 5.98 -18.39
CA SER A 72 -2.44 4.96 -19.43
C SER A 72 -3.75 5.15 -20.21
N VAL A 73 -4.74 5.83 -19.62
CA VAL A 73 -6.08 6.04 -20.20
C VAL A 73 -6.36 7.48 -20.62
N GLY A 74 -5.44 8.42 -20.37
CA GLY A 74 -5.61 9.83 -20.75
C GLY A 74 -5.00 10.82 -19.77
N ARG A 75 -5.16 12.11 -20.09
CA ARG A 75 -4.56 13.21 -19.35
C ARG A 75 -5.49 13.76 -18.27
N VAL A 76 -4.94 14.05 -17.11
CA VAL A 76 -5.62 14.72 -15.98
C VAL A 76 -4.81 15.93 -15.56
N GLU A 77 -5.47 17.08 -15.40
CA GLU A 77 -4.84 18.32 -14.91
C GLU A 77 -5.55 18.81 -13.65
N GLY A 78 -4.78 19.19 -12.63
CA GLY A 78 -5.33 19.63 -11.36
C GLY A 78 -4.26 19.97 -10.33
N ILE A 79 -4.67 20.19 -9.09
CA ILE A 79 -3.74 20.47 -7.99
C ILE A 79 -3.28 19.15 -7.38
N ASN A 80 -1.96 18.92 -7.33
CA ASN A 80 -1.39 17.81 -6.56
C ASN A 80 -1.60 18.07 -5.06
N ALA A 81 -2.63 17.46 -4.48
CA ALA A 81 -2.97 17.66 -3.07
C ALA A 81 -2.09 16.83 -2.13
N GLY A 82 -1.56 15.70 -2.62
CA GLY A 82 -0.73 14.80 -1.84
C GLY A 82 -0.25 13.61 -2.63
N VAL A 83 0.90 13.07 -2.21
CA VAL A 83 1.52 11.90 -2.83
C VAL A 83 1.74 10.84 -1.75
N ALA A 84 1.19 9.66 -1.97
CA ALA A 84 1.41 8.46 -1.18
C ALA A 84 2.36 7.51 -1.91
N VAL A 85 2.66 6.38 -1.28
CA VAL A 85 3.61 5.40 -1.80
C VAL A 85 3.11 4.70 -3.07
N ASP A 86 1.79 4.61 -3.25
CA ASP A 86 1.12 3.86 -4.31
C ASP A 86 0.17 4.71 -5.18
N HIS A 87 -0.16 5.93 -4.75
CA HIS A 87 -1.06 6.82 -5.48
C HIS A 87 -0.75 8.31 -5.26
N ILE A 88 -1.27 9.14 -6.15
CA ILE A 88 -1.33 10.61 -6.03
C ILE A 88 -2.79 11.07 -5.91
N GLN A 89 -3.02 12.12 -5.14
CA GLN A 89 -4.29 12.82 -5.08
C GLN A 89 -4.24 14.09 -5.94
N ILE A 90 -5.14 14.19 -6.91
CA ILE A 90 -5.35 15.37 -7.75
C ILE A 90 -6.71 15.98 -7.43
N ASN A 91 -6.71 17.21 -6.91
CA ASN A 91 -7.93 17.97 -6.70
C ASN A 91 -8.32 18.71 -7.99
N LEU A 92 -9.55 18.45 -8.41
CA LEU A 92 -10.29 19.23 -9.40
C LEU A 92 -11.23 20.19 -8.67
N GLU A 93 -12.05 20.94 -9.42
CA GLU A 93 -13.00 21.90 -8.84
C GLU A 93 -14.10 21.21 -8.01
N ASP A 94 -14.55 20.02 -8.42
CA ASP A 94 -15.71 19.31 -7.88
C ASP A 94 -15.35 18.04 -7.09
N ARG A 95 -14.13 17.51 -7.24
CA ARG A 95 -13.74 16.20 -6.67
C ARG A 95 -12.24 16.03 -6.51
N SER A 96 -11.86 15.04 -5.71
CA SER A 96 -10.48 14.56 -5.57
C SER A 96 -10.31 13.21 -6.27
N LEU A 97 -9.35 13.11 -7.17
CA LEU A 97 -8.99 11.89 -7.87
C LEU A 97 -7.79 11.24 -7.21
N HIS A 98 -7.89 9.96 -6.88
CA HIS A 98 -6.77 9.14 -6.43
C HIS A 98 -6.31 8.28 -7.61
N ILE A 99 -5.13 8.55 -8.13
CA ILE A 99 -4.57 7.89 -9.32
C ILE A 99 -3.40 7.02 -8.85
N ARG A 100 -3.44 5.72 -9.15
CA ARG A 100 -2.33 4.81 -8.86
C ARG A 100 -1.08 5.28 -9.59
N ILE A 101 0.06 5.30 -8.90
CA ILE A 101 1.36 5.66 -9.50
C ILE A 101 1.69 4.72 -10.66
N SER A 102 1.33 3.44 -10.56
CA SER A 102 1.54 2.43 -11.62
C SER A 102 0.83 2.73 -12.94
N GLU A 103 -0.19 3.60 -12.93
CA GLU A 103 -0.94 3.98 -14.12
C GLU A 103 -0.46 5.30 -14.74
N ILE A 104 0.55 5.94 -14.15
CA ILE A 104 1.10 7.20 -14.63
C ILE A 104 2.25 6.91 -15.60
N VAL A 105 2.10 7.37 -16.84
CA VAL A 105 3.14 7.28 -17.87
C VAL A 105 4.19 8.39 -17.66
N TYR A 106 3.74 9.61 -17.42
CA TYR A 106 4.59 10.75 -17.05
C TYR A 106 3.77 11.86 -16.39
N PHE A 107 4.46 12.83 -15.78
CA PHE A 107 3.85 14.07 -15.29
C PHE A 107 4.66 15.29 -15.74
N GLU A 108 4.01 16.43 -15.78
CA GLU A 108 4.60 17.73 -16.04
C GLU A 108 4.14 18.73 -14.97
N GLY A 109 5.03 19.65 -14.60
CA GLY A 109 4.77 20.68 -13.62
C GLY A 109 5.69 21.88 -13.85
N PRO A 110 5.54 22.94 -13.03
CA PRO A 110 6.47 24.06 -13.04
C PRO A 110 7.92 23.58 -12.95
N LEU A 111 8.84 24.31 -13.59
CA LEU A 111 10.27 23.97 -13.57
C LEU A 111 10.73 23.72 -12.12
N ALA A 112 11.09 22.48 -11.83
CA ALA A 112 11.61 22.11 -10.53
C ALA A 112 12.99 22.76 -10.38
N SER A 113 13.12 23.73 -9.48
CA SER A 113 14.44 24.18 -9.04
C SER A 113 15.00 23.10 -8.11
N TYR A 114 15.97 22.33 -8.57
CA TYR A 114 16.75 21.47 -7.69
C TYR A 114 17.57 22.38 -6.75
N ARG A 115 17.13 22.53 -5.51
CA ARG A 115 17.92 23.10 -4.42
C ARG A 115 18.23 22.00 -3.42
#